data_AF-A0A4Q0GRC9-F1
#
_entry.id   AF-A0A4Q0GRC9-F1
#
_cell.length_a   1.000
_cell.length_b   1.000
_cell.length_c   1.000
_cell.angle_alpha   90.00
_cell.angle_beta   90.00
_cell.angle_gamma   90.00
#
_symmetry.space_group_name_H-M   'P 1'
#
loop_
_entity.id
_entity.type
_entity.pdbx_description
1 polymer ?
#
loop_
_entity_poly.entity_id
_entity_poly.type
_entity_poly.pdbx_seq_one_letter_code
_entity_poly.pdbx_strand_id
1 'polypeptide(L)'
;MRLTLEPGADIAALVRSAIGESLVAVIPSALDALAMAQARAAIGPLAVELAPATRVNAVVLAEGADAADVDSAVAFLENARSTTGQLIEIHQRAP
;
A
#
# COMPACT_ATOMS: atom_id res chain seq x y z
N MET A 1 -7.59 -7.00 -2.22
CA MET A 1 -8.32 -6.41 -1.11
C MET A 1 -7.59 -5.16 -0.67
N ARG A 2 -8.32 -4.05 -0.46
CA ARG A 2 -7.76 -2.83 0.11
C ARG A 2 -7.56 -2.99 1.61
N LEU A 3 -6.38 -2.64 2.11
CA LEU A 3 -6.05 -2.51 3.52
C LEU A 3 -5.70 -1.04 3.79
N THR A 4 -6.15 -0.47 4.90
CA THR A 4 -5.79 0.91 5.27
C THR A 4 -4.96 0.87 6.54
N LEU A 5 -3.78 1.48 6.47
CA LEU A 5 -2.88 1.55 7.60
C LEU A 5 -3.33 2.69 8.52
N GLU A 6 -3.78 2.33 9.71
CA GLU A 6 -4.12 3.31 10.74
C GLU A 6 -2.86 3.98 11.33
N PRO A 7 -2.95 5.23 11.81
CA PRO A 7 -1.84 5.88 12.49
C PRO A 7 -1.30 5.05 13.66
N GLY A 8 0.02 4.85 13.70
CA GLY A 8 0.69 4.07 14.74
C GLY A 8 0.55 2.54 14.62
N ALA A 9 -0.18 2.04 13.61
CA ALA A 9 -0.26 0.61 13.34
C ALA A 9 1.00 0.08 12.64
N ASP A 10 1.25 -1.22 12.78
CA ASP A 10 2.34 -1.92 12.09
C ASP A 10 1.84 -2.48 10.74
N ILE A 11 2.44 -2.03 9.65
CA ILE A 11 2.12 -2.48 8.29
C ILE A 11 2.32 -3.99 8.12
N ALA A 12 3.33 -4.58 8.76
CA ALA A 12 3.62 -5.99 8.63
C ALA A 12 2.56 -6.83 9.32
N ALA A 13 2.13 -6.41 10.52
CA ALA A 13 1.02 -7.04 11.22
C ALA A 13 -0.29 -6.92 10.42
N LEU A 14 -0.57 -5.75 9.86
CA LEU A 14 -1.75 -5.51 9.02
C LEU A 14 -1.77 -6.46 7.81
N VAL A 15 -0.67 -6.54 7.06
CA VAL A 15 -0.58 -7.40 5.87
C VAL A 15 -0.65 -8.88 6.23
N ARG A 16 0.06 -9.34 7.28
CA ARG A 16 0.07 -10.76 7.68
C ARG A 16 -1.26 -11.26 8.25
N SER A 17 -2.07 -10.37 8.79
CA SER A 17 -3.41 -10.73 9.31
C SER A 17 -4.48 -10.82 8.22
N ALA A 18 -4.18 -10.33 7.02
CA ALA A 18 -5.09 -10.31 5.89
C ALA A 18 -5.04 -11.63 5.09
N ILE A 19 -6.18 -12.01 4.51
CA ILE A 19 -6.31 -13.20 3.65
C ILE A 19 -6.76 -12.74 2.25
N GLY A 20 -6.03 -13.13 1.22
CA GLY A 20 -6.40 -12.88 -0.18
C GLY A 20 -5.23 -13.11 -1.14
N GLU A 21 -5.55 -13.29 -2.43
CA GLU A 21 -4.54 -13.45 -3.49
C GLU A 21 -3.85 -12.12 -3.86
N SER A 22 -4.49 -10.99 -3.57
CA SER A 22 -4.00 -9.65 -3.84
C SER A 22 -4.34 -8.75 -2.65
N LEU A 23 -3.33 -8.08 -2.09
CA LEU A 23 -3.44 -7.13 -1.00
C LEU A 23 -2.86 -5.80 -1.45
N VAL A 24 -3.63 -4.72 -1.28
CA VAL A 24 -3.18 -3.36 -1.57
C VAL A 24 -3.28 -2.52 -0.31
N ALA A 25 -2.13 -2.17 0.26
CA ALA A 25 -2.05 -1.33 1.45
C ALA A 25 -2.07 0.15 1.10
N VAL A 26 -3.00 0.90 1.68
CA VAL A 26 -3.05 2.37 1.61
C VAL A 26 -2.31 2.93 2.81
N ILE A 27 -1.20 3.61 2.56
CA ILE A 27 -0.34 4.24 3.57
C ILE A 27 -0.70 5.73 3.63
N PRO A 28 -1.27 6.24 4.73
CA PRO A 28 -1.75 7.61 4.81
C PRO A 28 -0.60 8.62 4.90
N SER A 29 -0.86 9.85 4.46
CA SER A 29 0.10 10.96 4.53
C SER A 29 0.37 11.44 5.97
N ALA A 30 -0.49 11.06 6.92
CA ALA A 30 -0.43 11.50 8.32
C ALA A 30 0.65 10.79 9.16
N LEU A 31 1.38 9.82 8.60
CA LEU A 31 2.50 9.18 9.30
C LEU A 31 3.67 10.14 9.46
N ASP A 32 4.40 10.01 10.57
CA ASP A 32 5.70 10.66 10.67
C ASP A 32 6.70 10.08 9.65
N ALA A 33 7.81 10.80 9.44
CA ALA A 33 8.79 10.46 8.41
C ALA A 33 9.41 9.06 8.60
N LEU A 34 9.62 8.62 9.85
CA LEU A 34 10.21 7.33 10.13
C LEU A 34 9.19 6.21 9.89
N ALA A 35 7.96 6.36 10.38
CA ALA A 35 6.88 5.42 10.17
C ALA A 35 6.55 5.26 8.68
N MET A 36 6.53 6.37 7.92
CA MET A 36 6.38 6.35 6.47
C MET A 36 7.52 5.56 5.79
N ALA A 37 8.77 5.83 6.16
CA ALA A 37 9.93 5.14 5.59
C ALA A 37 9.91 3.63 5.91
N GLN A 38 9.59 3.26 7.14
CA GLN A 38 9.45 1.87 7.57
C GLN A 38 8.30 1.18 6.82
N ALA A 39 7.15 1.84 6.68
CA ALA A 39 6.00 1.30 5.97
C ALA A 39 6.34 1.00 4.50
N ARG A 40 7.00 1.95 3.82
CA ARG A 40 7.48 1.77 2.44
C ARG A 40 8.49 0.62 2.33
N ALA A 41 9.47 0.57 3.23
CA ALA A 41 10.52 -0.43 3.22
C ALA A 41 9.99 -1.85 3.47
N ALA A 42 8.87 -2.01 4.18
CA ALA A 42 8.29 -3.32 4.48
C ALA A 42 7.59 -3.97 3.27
N ILE A 43 7.10 -3.21 2.30
CA ILE A 43 6.28 -3.74 1.18
C ILE A 43 7.05 -4.76 0.34
N GLY A 44 8.29 -4.45 -0.04
CA GLY A 44 9.14 -5.37 -0.83
C GLY A 44 9.40 -6.71 -0.12
N PRO A 45 9.93 -6.71 1.12
CA PRO A 45 10.10 -7.92 1.92
C PRO A 45 8.81 -8.72 2.13
N LEU A 46 7.68 -8.07 2.45
CA LEU A 46 6.40 -8.74 2.63
C LEU A 46 5.89 -9.39 1.33
N ALA A 47 6.11 -8.73 0.19
CA ALA A 47 5.81 -9.30 -1.11
C ALA A 47 6.63 -10.55 -1.42
N VAL A 48 7.91 -10.60 -1.01
CA VAL A 48 8.76 -11.80 -1.13
C VAL A 48 8.29 -12.89 -0.17
N GLU A 49 8.00 -12.54 1.08
CA GLU A 49 7.56 -13.47 2.13
C GLU A 49 6.29 -14.23 1.73
N LEU A 50 5.32 -13.54 1.12
CA LEU A 50 4.00 -14.09 0.81
C LEU A 50 3.87 -14.63 -0.62
N ALA A 51 4.90 -14.46 -1.45
CA ALA A 51 4.93 -15.02 -2.79
C ALA A 51 5.04 -16.56 -2.76
N PRO A 52 4.48 -17.27 -3.76
CA PRO A 52 3.69 -16.74 -4.88
C PRO A 52 2.18 -16.63 -4.57
N ALA A 53 1.74 -17.04 -3.38
CA ALA A 53 0.32 -17.19 -3.05
C ALA A 53 -0.42 -15.85 -2.96
N THR A 54 0.25 -14.82 -2.44
CA THR A 54 -0.35 -13.51 -2.25
C THR A 54 0.56 -12.42 -2.81
N ARG A 55 -0.02 -11.53 -3.61
CA ARG A 55 0.64 -10.30 -4.04
C ARG A 55 0.39 -9.19 -3.05
N VAL A 56 1.41 -8.40 -2.73
CA VAL A 56 1.31 -7.26 -1.83
C VAL A 56 1.84 -6.03 -2.53
N ASN A 57 1.01 -5.00 -2.69
CA ASN A 57 1.41 -3.71 -3.24
C ASN A 57 0.93 -2.59 -2.32
N ALA A 58 1.38 -1.36 -2.55
CA ALA A 58 0.96 -0.22 -1.75
C ALA A 58 0.65 1.03 -2.58
N VAL A 59 -0.29 1.80 -2.07
CA VAL A 59 -0.56 3.17 -2.49
C VAL A 59 -0.17 4.09 -1.35
N VAL A 60 0.76 5.01 -1.60
CA VAL A 60 1.28 5.96 -0.62
C VAL A 60 0.70 7.32 -0.90
N LEU A 61 0.06 7.91 0.11
CA LEU A 61 -0.59 9.20 -0.04
C LEU A 61 0.37 10.33 0.33
N ALA A 62 0.48 11.33 -0.53
CA ALA A 62 0.95 12.64 -0.14
C ALA A 62 -0.21 13.48 0.40
N GLU A 63 0.12 14.59 1.07
CA GLU A 63 -0.88 15.55 1.52
C GLU A 63 -1.69 16.10 0.32
N GLY A 64 -3.02 16.14 0.46
CA GLY A 64 -3.91 16.62 -0.59
C GLY A 64 -4.18 15.62 -1.73
N ALA A 65 -3.81 14.35 -1.59
CA ALA A 65 -4.15 13.30 -2.56
C ALA A 65 -5.67 13.19 -2.78
N ASP A 66 -6.10 13.17 -4.04
CA ASP A 66 -7.51 13.06 -4.42
C ASP A 66 -8.01 11.61 -4.22
N ALA A 67 -9.15 11.45 -3.54
CA ALA A 67 -9.68 10.14 -3.19
C ALA A 67 -9.97 9.26 -4.42
N ALA A 68 -10.40 9.85 -5.55
CA ALA A 68 -10.69 9.09 -6.76
C ALA A 68 -9.40 8.55 -7.41
N ASP A 69 -8.29 9.28 -7.31
CA ASP A 69 -6.99 8.82 -7.80
C ASP A 69 -6.46 7.65 -6.93
N VAL A 70 -6.68 7.73 -5.61
CA VAL A 70 -6.36 6.64 -4.68
C VAL A 70 -7.16 5.39 -5.01
N ASP A 71 -8.49 5.51 -5.17
CA ASP A 71 -9.36 4.38 -5.50
C ASP A 71 -8.98 3.75 -6.84
N SER A 72 -8.63 4.59 -7.83
CA SER A 72 -8.16 4.13 -9.15
C SER A 72 -6.83 3.38 -9.06
N ALA A 73 -5.87 3.88 -8.29
CA ALA A 73 -4.58 3.21 -8.08
C ALA A 73 -4.73 1.88 -7.33
N VAL A 74 -5.61 1.83 -6.33
CA VAL A 74 -5.94 0.58 -5.61
C VAL A 74 -6.55 -0.44 -6.58
N ALA A 75 -7.54 -0.04 -7.38
CA ALA A 75 -8.18 -0.91 -8.35
C ALA A 75 -7.17 -1.43 -9.41
N PHE A 76 -6.24 -0.59 -9.86
CA PHE A 76 -5.18 -1.00 -10.76
C PHE A 76 -4.28 -2.08 -10.16
N LEU A 77 -3.73 -1.85 -8.96
CA LEU A 77 -2.82 -2.79 -8.30
C LEU A 77 -3.52 -4.10 -7.91
N GLU A 78 -4.80 -4.04 -7.55
CA GLU A 78 -5.60 -5.22 -7.23
C GLU A 78 -5.71 -6.18 -8.42
N ASN A 79 -5.91 -5.62 -9.62
CA ASN A 79 -6.08 -6.38 -10.85
C ASN A 79 -4.74 -6.75 -11.53
N ALA A 80 -3.62 -6.18 -11.07
CA ALA A 80 -2.30 -6.41 -11.66
C ALA A 80 -1.80 -7.84 -11.37
N ARG A 81 -1.78 -8.71 -12.38
CA ARG A 81 -1.49 -10.14 -12.18
C ARG A 81 -0.01 -10.49 -11.98
N SER A 82 0.89 -9.63 -12.46
CA SER A 82 2.33 -9.87 -12.49
C SER A 82 3.13 -8.89 -11.62
N THR A 83 2.46 -8.22 -10.68
CA THR A 83 3.04 -7.13 -9.89
C THR A 83 2.86 -7.40 -8.40
N THR A 84 3.98 -7.47 -7.68
CA THR A 84 4.04 -7.55 -6.21
C THR A 84 5.25 -6.77 -5.73
N GLY A 85 5.18 -6.17 -4.55
CA GLY A 85 6.20 -5.31 -3.97
C GLY A 85 6.19 -3.87 -4.50
N GLN A 86 5.20 -3.48 -5.31
CA GLN A 86 5.15 -2.17 -5.96
C GLN A 86 4.56 -1.10 -5.05
N LEU A 87 5.06 0.13 -5.20
CA LEU A 87 4.52 1.33 -4.57
C LEU A 87 4.07 2.32 -5.66
N ILE A 88 2.89 2.90 -5.48
CA ILE A 88 2.40 4.04 -6.25
C ILE A 88 2.22 5.22 -5.30
N GLU A 89 2.88 6.34 -5.58
CA GLU A 89 2.66 7.58 -4.83
C GLU A 89 1.57 8.40 -5.50
N ILE A 90 0.58 8.83 -4.72
CA ILE A 90 -0.49 9.73 -5.18
C ILE A 90 -0.25 11.10 -4.56
N HIS A 91 0.01 12.06 -5.43
CA HIS A 91 0.21 13.46 -5.08
C HIS A 91 -1.07 14.25 -5.34
N GLN A 92 -1.16 15.44 -4.76
CA GLN A 92 -2.20 16.41 -5.14
C GLN A 92 -2.17 16.68 -6.65
N ARG A 93 -3.35 16.85 -7.26
CA ARG A 93 -3.43 17.21 -8.69
C ARG A 93 -2.79 18.57 -8.91
N ALA A 94 -2.06 18.71 -10.02
CA ALA A 94 -1.59 20.02 -10.44
C ALA A 94 -2.81 20.94 -10.71
N PRO A 95 -2.74 22.22 -10.35
CA PRO A 95 -3.80 23.19 -10.60
C PRO A 95 -4.05 23.42 -12.09
#